data_AF-N9MUE0-F1
#
_entry.id   AF-N9MUE0-F1
#
_cell.length_a   1.000
_cell.length_b   1.000
_cell.length_c   1.000
_cell.angle_alpha   90.00
_cell.angle_beta   90.00
_cell.angle_gamma   90.00
#
_symmetry.space_group_name_H-M   'P 1'
#
loop_
_entity.id
_entity.type
_entity.pdbx_description
1 polymer ?
#
loop_
_entity_poly.entity_id
_entity_poly.type
_entity_poly.pdbx_seq_one_letter_code
_entity_poly.pdbx_strand_id
1 'polypeptide(L)' 'MKKLVFILCATLSSLATAKVVTWESLTRVEACTGAKQLLETTGGGKPKSDCDCSKNSNGTWVCAAESRD' A
#
# COMPACT_ATOMS: atom_id res chain seq x y z
N MET A 1 9.80 -14.70 -10.79
CA MET A 1 10.01 -13.43 -11.51
C MET A 1 8.81 -12.53 -11.24
N LYS A 2 8.88 -11.62 -10.26
CA LYS A 2 7.77 -10.73 -9.87
C LYS A 2 7.75 -9.50 -10.79
N LYS A 3 6.70 -9.34 -11.59
CA LYS A 3 6.51 -8.18 -12.48
C LYS A 3 5.92 -7.03 -11.66
N LEU A 4 6.70 -5.96 -11.45
CA LEU A 4 6.18 -4.69 -10.94
C LEU A 4 5.51 -3.95 -12.09
N VAL A 5 4.20 -3.70 -11.97
CA VAL A 5 3.45 -2.82 -12.86
C VAL A 5 3.24 -1.50 -12.12
N PHE A 6 3.95 -0.46 -12.54
CA PHE A 6 3.76 0.91 -12.06
C PHE A 6 2.76 1.60 -12.99
N ILE A 7 1.51 1.75 -12.55
CA ILE A 7 0.54 2.64 -13.22
C ILE A 7 0.63 4.00 -12.53
N LEU A 8 1.37 4.93 -13.15
CA LEU A 8 1.43 6.33 -12.74
C LEU A 8 0.23 7.06 -13.36
N CYS A 9 -0.84 7.25 -12.59
CA CYS A 9 -1.95 8.12 -12.97
C CYS A 9 -1.73 9.49 -12.29
N ALA A 10 -1.12 10.44 -12.99
CA ALA A 10 -0.90 11.79 -12.49
C ALA A 10 -2.08 12.69 -12.87
N THR A 11 -2.95 12.98 -11.91
CA THR A 11 -3.92 14.09 -12.01
C THR A 11 -3.50 15.19 -11.05
N LEU A 12 -3.17 16.35 -11.62
CA LEU A 12 -2.90 17.58 -10.87
C LEU A 12 -4.21 18.08 -10.26
N SER A 13 -4.33 18.02 -8.94
CA SER A 13 -5.28 18.81 -8.16
C SER A 13 -4.66 19.01 -6.78
N SER A 14 -4.66 20.25 -6.30
CA SER A 14 -4.02 20.71 -5.08
C SER A 14 -4.54 19.97 -3.83
N LEU A 15 -4.02 18.78 -3.54
CA LEU A 15 -4.44 17.91 -2.46
C LEU A 15 -3.18 17.33 -1.85
N ALA A 16 -3.09 17.40 -0.53
CA ALA A 16 -2.09 16.66 0.21
C ALA A 16 -2.07 15.22 -0.31
N THR A 17 -0.95 14.86 -0.91
CA THR A 17 -0.86 13.66 -1.74
C THR A 17 -0.71 12.49 -0.80
N ALA A 18 -1.83 12.04 -0.22
CA ALA A 18 -1.88 10.84 0.58
C ALA A 18 -1.29 9.71 -0.27
N LYS A 19 -0.08 9.26 0.10
CA LYS A 19 0.63 8.25 -0.63
C LYS A 19 0.05 6.91 -0.21
N VAL A 20 -0.45 6.15 -1.18
CA VAL A 20 -0.98 4.80 -0.96
C VAL A 20 -0.02 3.80 -1.56
N VAL A 21 0.35 2.78 -0.78
CA VAL A 21 1.14 1.65 -1.25
C VAL A 21 0.43 0.36 -0.91
N THR A 22 0.58 -0.64 -1.78
CA THR A 22 -0.06 -1.95 -1.61
C THR A 22 0.97 -3.05 -1.47
N TRP A 23 0.68 -4.05 -0.65
CA TRP A 23 1.51 -5.25 -0.48
C TRP A 23 0.66 -6.51 -0.39
N GLU A 24 1.18 -7.61 -0.94
CA GLU A 24 0.51 -8.91 -0.96
C GLU A 24 1.29 -9.94 -0.12
N SER A 25 0.59 -10.66 0.77
CA SER A 25 1.17 -11.78 1.56
C SER A 25 0.16 -12.89 1.86
N LEU A 26 0.63 -14.02 2.38
CA LEU A 26 -0.20 -15.16 2.77
C LEU A 26 -1.14 -14.84 3.95
N THR A 27 -0.71 -13.96 4.85
CA THR A 27 -1.53 -13.50 5.98
C THR A 27 -1.85 -12.01 5.88
N ARG A 28 -3.00 -11.61 6.43
CA ARG A 28 -3.43 -10.20 6.50
C ARG A 28 -2.40 -9.33 7.24
N VAL A 29 -1.81 -9.86 8.30
CA VAL A 29 -0.85 -9.15 9.14
C VAL A 29 0.42 -8.84 8.35
N GLU A 30 1.01 -9.83 7.69
CA GLU A 30 2.21 -9.62 6.87
C GLU A 30 1.93 -8.69 5.68
N ALA A 31 0.75 -8.79 5.08
CA ALA A 31 0.34 -7.91 3.99
C ALA A 31 0.29 -6.45 4.46
N CYS A 32 -0.35 -6.19 5.61
CA CYS A 32 -0.44 -4.84 6.18
C CYS A 32 0.93 -4.32 6.65
N THR A 33 1.72 -5.13 7.35
CA THR A 33 3.06 -4.74 7.81
C THR A 33 3.98 -4.42 6.63
N GLY A 34 3.94 -5.24 5.57
CA GLY A 34 4.72 -5.00 4.36
C GLY A 34 4.31 -3.71 3.64
N ALA A 35 3.01 -3.42 3.55
CA ALA A 35 2.50 -2.18 2.98
C ALA A 35 2.97 -0.96 3.79
N LYS A 36 2.86 -1.00 5.12
CA LYS A 36 3.34 0.08 6.00
C LYS A 36 4.84 0.33 5.86
N GLN A 37 5.64 -0.73 5.89
CA GLN A 37 7.08 -0.59 5.78
C GLN A 37 7.53 -0.09 4.41
N LEU A 38 6.84 -0.50 3.35
CA LEU A 38 7.06 0.03 2.00
C LEU A 38 6.72 1.53 1.93
N LEU A 39 5.67 1.97 2.62
CA LEU A 39 5.28 3.38 2.66
C LEU A 39 6.37 4.22 3.34
N GLU A 40 6.88 3.77 4.48
CA GLU A 40 7.95 4.43 5.22
C GLU A 40 9.24 4.48 4.38
N THR A 41 9.60 3.38 3.72
CA THR A 41 10.82 3.27 2.91
C THR A 41 10.76 4.13 1.64
N THR A 42 9.58 4.24 1.02
CA THR A 42 9.41 5.02 -0.21
C THR A 42 9.22 6.52 0.05
N GLY A 43 9.39 6.99 1.30
CA GLY A 43 9.21 8.40 1.65
C GLY A 43 7.76 8.84 1.60
N GLY A 44 6.81 7.92 1.81
CA GLY A 44 5.39 8.23 1.90
C GLY A 44 4.98 8.90 3.21
N GLY A 45 5.86 8.96 4.20
CA GLY A 45 5.51 9.46 5.53
C GLY A 45 5.00 8.35 6.45
N LYS A 46 4.51 8.73 7.64
CA LYS A 46 4.04 7.76 8.63
C LYS A 46 2.71 7.14 8.17
N PRO A 47 2.60 5.80 8.13
CA PRO A 47 1.34 5.15 7.77
C PRO A 47 0.23 5.46 8.78
N LYS A 48 -1.01 5.49 8.31
CA LYS A 48 -2.18 5.36 9.17
C LYS A 48 -2.12 4.04 9.94
N SER A 49 -2.73 4.00 11.13
CA SER A 49 -2.78 2.75 11.92
C SER A 49 -3.55 1.64 11.22
N ASP A 50 -4.54 1.99 10.41
CA ASP A 50 -5.39 1.01 9.71
C ASP A 50 -4.89 0.78 8.27
N CYS A 51 -4.71 -0.50 7.91
CA CYS A 51 -4.57 -0.92 6.52
C CYS A 51 -5.93 -1.38 5.99
N ASP A 52 -6.26 -1.00 4.76
CA ASP A 52 -7.36 -1.62 4.03
C ASP A 52 -6.87 -2.94 3.43
N CYS A 53 -7.58 -4.04 3.65
CA CYS A 53 -7.12 -5.38 3.29
C CYS A 53 -8.23 -6.19 2.64
N SER A 54 -7.93 -6.77 1.48
CA SER A 54 -8.82 -7.67 0.74
C SER A 54 -8.13 -9.00 0.46
N LYS A 55 -8.89 -10.10 0.49
CA LYS A 55 -8.38 -11.43 0.13
C LYS A 55 -8.64 -11.68 -1.35
N ASN A 56 -7.59 -12.02 -2.10
CA ASN A 56 -7.72 -12.32 -3.52
C ASN A 56 -8.18 -13.77 -3.77
N SER A 57 -8.50 -14.09 -5.02
CA SER A 57 -8.93 -15.44 -5.45
C SER A 57 -7.86 -16.51 -5.26
N ASN A 58 -6.59 -16.12 -5.17
CA ASN A 58 -5.45 -17.03 -4.97
C ASN A 58 -5.23 -17.36 -3.48
N GLY A 59 -6.09 -16.84 -2.60
CA GLY A 59 -6.02 -17.07 -1.15
C GLY A 59 -5.04 -16.17 -0.41
N THR A 60 -4.35 -15.25 -1.09
CA THR A 60 -3.45 -14.27 -0.47
C THR A 60 -4.17 -12.98 -0.11
N TRP A 61 -3.62 -12.22 0.82
CA TRP A 61 -4.13 -10.94 1.29
C TRP A 61 -3.37 -9.81 0.60
N VAL A 62 -4.11 -8.87 0.02
CA VAL A 62 -3.60 -7.61 -0.50
C VAL A 62 -4.02 -6.51 0.47
N CYS A 63 -3.06 -5.82 1.06
CA CYS A 63 -3.33 -4.69 1.95
C CYS A 63 -2.75 -3.40 1.39
N ALA A 64 -3.50 -2.31 1.52
CA ALA A 64 -3.09 -0.95 1.22
C ALA A 64 -2.78 -0.19 2.51
N ALA A 65 -1.66 0.53 2.54
CA ALA A 65 -1.29 1.47 3.59
C ALA A 65 -1.26 2.87 2.99
N GLU A 66 -1.94 3.81 3.65
CA GLU A 66 -1.96 5.22 3.27
C GLU A 66 -1.14 6.05 4.25
N SER A 67 -0.48 7.09 3.76
CA SER A 67 0.18 8.07 4.62
C SER A 67 -0.83 8.87 5.42
N ARG A 68 -0.45 9.23 6.65
CA ARG A 68 -1.10 10.33 7.34
C ARG A 68 -0.70 11.64 6.64
N ASP A 69 -1.72 12.41 6.31
CA ASP A 69 -1.64 13.79 5.87
C ASP A 69 -0.93 14.68 6.91
#